data_AF-A0AAD7MU25-F1
#
_entry.id   AF-A0AAD7MU25-F1
#
_cell.length_a   1.000
_cell.length_b   1.000
_cell.length_c   1.000
_cell.angle_alpha   90.00
_cell.angle_beta   90.00
_cell.angle_gamma   90.00
#
_symmetry.space_group_name_H-M   'P 1'
#
loop_
_entity.id
_entity.type
_entity.pdbx_description
1 polymer ?
#
loop_
_entity_poly.entity_id
_entity_poly.type
_entity_poly.pdbx_seq_one_letter_code
_entity_poly.pdbx_strand_id
1 'polypeptide(L)'
;MQHSRDLLAQLSILPDGLSDVELKQSELPIKETLGCKAALLRTALAYIDNHERLKVLIPVREYMARYSPPTDNMIMPLLAHFHELLELYVISFGKESGVLPIARITSNYTNIQNVLRCGLQLQHPDMTKSIYCICNLNFFTALDHLKHLSDPELESKFHRAVAWYYSEHVFDMPNTINHCQTALSLARANRNYKSPGGNHTAGQAYAQEAQKGQDTSGLCGMSQDELVFALMISQAEVYKQQSEYLEVHNVQNQLLQALQLTDDPFQLVFTLINTCEIRIQMGVSKDLIQEKISTARAISTTLGNSRCLRLSWGNFSEVVSYCLEHLGDTSRWKGSQHPSLWTTFFLANSLKTKEKLAIHKALHITKSAQTFPDPANLAAVPRLGNVITIMT
;
A
#
# COMPACT_ATOMS: atom_id res chain seq x y z
N MET A 1 43.20 -1.34 -3.58
CA MET A 1 42.13 -2.35 -3.43
C MET A 1 41.03 -1.94 -2.45
N GLN A 2 41.34 -1.26 -1.34
CA GLN A 2 40.32 -0.84 -0.37
C GLN A 2 39.17 -0.02 -1.00
N HIS A 3 39.48 1.00 -1.80
CA HIS A 3 38.45 1.83 -2.46
C HIS A 3 37.50 1.06 -3.38
N SER A 4 37.97 0.00 -4.05
CA SER A 4 37.11 -0.84 -4.90
C SER A 4 36.18 -1.71 -4.07
N ARG A 5 36.65 -2.20 -2.91
CA ARG A 5 35.82 -2.90 -1.93
C ARG A 5 34.77 -1.97 -1.32
N ASP A 6 35.14 -0.72 -1.04
CA ASP A 6 34.22 0.28 -0.50
C ASP A 6 33.11 0.60 -1.52
N LEU A 7 33.45 0.78 -2.80
CA LEU A 7 32.46 0.99 -3.86
C LEU A 7 31.54 -0.23 -4.00
N LEU A 8 32.11 -1.44 -3.93
CA LEU A 8 31.33 -2.68 -3.99
C LEU A 8 30.37 -2.80 -2.80
N ALA A 9 30.78 -2.40 -1.59
CA ALA A 9 29.93 -2.40 -0.41
C ALA A 9 28.77 -1.40 -0.53
N GLN A 10 29.01 -0.20 -1.06
CA GLN A 10 27.92 0.75 -1.34
C GLN A 10 26.95 0.24 -2.42
N LEU A 11 27.47 -0.27 -3.54
CA LEU A 11 26.61 -0.84 -4.58
C LEU A 11 25.83 -2.06 -4.08
N SER A 12 26.27 -2.72 -3.02
CA SER A 12 25.55 -3.85 -2.44
C SER A 12 24.22 -3.47 -1.76
N ILE A 13 24.06 -2.21 -1.36
CA ILE A 13 22.78 -1.69 -0.82
C ILE A 13 21.92 -1.01 -1.91
N LEU A 14 22.40 -0.99 -3.17
CA LEU A 14 21.77 -0.31 -4.30
C LEU A 14 21.35 -1.35 -5.36
N PRO A 15 20.16 -1.98 -5.24
CA PRO A 15 19.74 -3.07 -6.13
C PRO A 15 19.63 -2.67 -7.59
N ASP A 16 19.39 -1.39 -7.89
CA ASP A 16 19.30 -0.87 -9.24
C ASP A 16 20.64 -0.33 -9.75
N GLY A 17 21.70 -0.40 -8.94
CA GLY A 17 23.02 0.12 -9.27
C GLY A 17 23.03 1.64 -9.39
N LEU A 18 24.09 2.20 -9.98
CA LEU A 18 24.24 3.63 -10.25
C LEU A 18 24.78 3.88 -11.65
N SER A 19 24.27 4.90 -12.32
CA SER A 19 24.85 5.47 -13.54
C SER A 19 26.12 6.26 -13.24
N ASP A 20 26.90 6.58 -14.28
CA ASP A 20 28.11 7.40 -14.14
C ASP A 20 27.83 8.83 -13.67
N VAL A 21 26.63 9.35 -13.96
CA VAL A 21 26.19 10.67 -13.48
C VAL A 21 25.92 10.61 -11.98
N GLU A 22 25.18 9.59 -11.51
CA GLU A 22 24.88 9.44 -10.08
C GLU A 22 26.13 9.10 -9.26
N LEU A 23 27.05 8.29 -9.79
CA LEU A 23 28.34 8.01 -9.14
C LEU A 23 29.17 9.29 -8.91
N LYS A 24 29.04 10.28 -9.80
CA LYS A 24 29.70 11.59 -9.65
C LYS A 24 28.93 12.52 -8.71
N GLN A 25 27.60 12.50 -8.76
CA GLN A 25 26.73 13.41 -7.99
C GLN A 25 26.53 12.98 -6.53
N SER A 26 26.73 11.72 -6.19
CA SER A 26 26.50 11.19 -4.84
C SER A 26 27.64 11.48 -3.85
N GLU A 27 28.69 12.21 -4.27
CA GLU A 27 29.82 12.63 -3.44
C GLU A 27 30.38 11.53 -2.53
N LEU A 28 30.47 10.31 -3.08
CA LEU A 28 30.91 9.14 -2.32
C LEU A 28 32.33 9.36 -1.77
N PRO A 29 32.64 8.91 -0.54
CA PRO A 29 33.94 9.10 0.10
C PRO A 29 34.98 8.12 -0.45
N ILE A 30 34.98 7.90 -1.77
CA ILE A 30 35.78 6.92 -2.49
C ILE A 30 36.62 7.68 -3.51
N LYS A 31 37.95 7.62 -3.33
CA LYS A 31 38.87 8.19 -4.31
C LYS A 31 38.83 7.37 -5.59
N GLU A 32 38.90 8.06 -6.72
CA GLU A 32 38.97 7.43 -8.06
C GLU A 32 37.80 6.48 -8.35
N THR A 33 36.56 6.93 -8.12
CA THR A 33 35.33 6.12 -8.33
C THR A 33 35.29 5.43 -9.70
N LEU A 34 35.74 6.11 -10.77
CA LEU A 34 35.81 5.52 -12.11
C LEU A 34 36.87 4.42 -12.25
N GLY A 35 38.02 4.57 -11.58
CA GLY A 35 39.04 3.53 -11.51
C GLY A 35 38.54 2.30 -10.75
N CYS A 36 37.79 2.53 -9.66
CA CYS A 36 37.12 1.47 -8.91
C CYS A 36 36.05 0.77 -9.75
N LYS A 37 35.21 1.50 -10.49
CA LYS A 37 34.25 0.95 -11.47
C LYS A 37 34.96 0.03 -12.47
N ALA A 38 36.07 0.48 -13.08
CA ALA A 38 36.82 -0.32 -14.03
C ALA A 38 37.40 -1.60 -13.39
N ALA A 39 37.89 -1.52 -12.15
CA ALA A 39 38.37 -2.69 -11.41
C ALA A 39 37.25 -3.71 -11.13
N LEU A 40 36.07 -3.24 -10.71
CA LEU A 40 34.91 -4.11 -10.46
C LEU A 40 34.41 -4.81 -11.74
N LEU A 41 34.41 -4.11 -12.87
CA LEU A 41 34.05 -4.68 -14.17
C LEU A 41 35.07 -5.72 -14.65
N ARG A 42 36.38 -5.42 -14.55
CA ARG A 42 37.45 -6.36 -14.94
C ARG A 42 37.47 -7.64 -14.10
N THR A 43 37.02 -7.56 -12.86
CA THR A 43 36.95 -8.70 -11.93
C THR A 43 35.60 -9.42 -11.97
N ALA A 44 34.67 -9.00 -12.83
CA ALA A 44 33.31 -9.54 -12.93
C ALA A 44 32.53 -9.52 -11.60
N LEU A 45 32.89 -8.62 -10.67
CA LEU A 45 32.15 -8.40 -9.43
C LEU A 45 30.94 -7.48 -9.64
N ALA A 46 30.97 -6.71 -10.71
CA ALA A 46 29.89 -5.85 -11.18
C ALA A 46 29.72 -5.98 -12.70
N TYR A 47 28.58 -5.52 -13.21
CA TYR A 47 28.26 -5.46 -14.63
C TYR A 47 27.53 -4.15 -14.95
N ILE A 48 27.50 -3.76 -16.23
CA ILE A 48 26.67 -2.65 -16.72
C ILE A 48 25.40 -3.25 -17.30
N ASP A 49 24.25 -2.75 -16.89
CA ASP A 49 22.95 -3.19 -17.44
C ASP A 49 22.59 -2.44 -18.74
N ASN A 50 21.41 -2.75 -19.29
CA ASN A 50 20.90 -2.11 -20.50
C ASN A 50 20.59 -0.61 -20.33
N HIS A 51 20.60 -0.10 -19.10
CA HIS A 51 20.37 1.31 -18.76
C HIS A 51 21.67 2.03 -18.38
N GLU A 52 22.82 1.45 -18.72
CA GLU A 52 24.16 1.98 -18.41
C GLU A 52 24.43 2.14 -16.90
N ARG A 53 23.74 1.35 -16.06
CA ARG A 53 23.91 1.38 -14.60
C ARG A 53 24.89 0.29 -14.17
N LEU A 54 25.83 0.67 -13.31
CA LEU A 54 26.76 -0.24 -12.65
C LEU A 54 26.04 -1.01 -11.54
N LYS A 55 25.79 -2.30 -11.78
CA LYS A 55 25.10 -3.21 -10.86
C LYS A 55 26.03 -4.29 -10.34
N VAL A 56 25.76 -4.74 -9.12
CA VAL A 56 26.48 -5.87 -8.51
C VAL A 56 25.69 -7.16 -8.73
N LEU A 57 26.40 -8.26 -8.99
CA LEU A 57 25.77 -9.57 -9.11
C LEU A 57 25.09 -9.94 -7.79
N ILE A 58 23.89 -10.54 -7.86
CA ILE A 58 23.09 -10.86 -6.65
C ILE A 58 23.88 -11.65 -5.60
N PRO A 59 24.65 -12.72 -5.93
CA PRO A 59 25.43 -13.45 -4.93
C PRO A 59 26.51 -12.59 -4.26
N VAL A 60 27.17 -11.72 -5.03
CA VAL A 60 28.19 -10.79 -4.51
C VAL A 60 27.53 -9.75 -3.59
N ARG A 61 26.35 -9.25 -3.98
CA ARG A 61 25.57 -8.32 -3.17
C ARG A 61 25.21 -8.91 -1.81
N GLU A 62 24.68 -10.12 -1.78
CA GLU A 62 24.31 -10.82 -0.55
C GLU A 62 25.52 -11.11 0.33
N TYR A 63 26.64 -11.52 -0.29
CA TYR A 63 27.90 -11.73 0.41
C TYR A 63 28.39 -10.43 1.07
N MET A 64 28.42 -9.33 0.32
CA MET A 64 28.85 -8.03 0.83
C MET A 64 27.93 -7.52 1.93
N ALA A 65 26.61 -7.58 1.76
CA ALA A 65 25.66 -7.18 2.79
C ALA A 65 25.83 -7.96 4.10
N ARG A 66 26.24 -9.23 4.04
CA ARG A 66 26.44 -10.08 5.21
C ARG A 66 27.81 -9.91 5.86
N TYR A 67 28.88 -9.87 5.08
CA TYR A 67 30.25 -9.99 5.59
C TYR A 67 31.07 -8.70 5.47
N SER A 68 30.60 -7.72 4.71
CA SER A 68 31.28 -6.44 4.50
C SER A 68 30.26 -5.34 4.20
N PRO A 69 29.30 -5.09 5.11
CA PRO A 69 28.30 -4.04 4.91
C PRO A 69 29.00 -2.67 4.81
N PRO A 70 28.43 -1.71 4.07
CA PRO A 70 28.96 -0.36 4.02
C PRO A 70 28.91 0.27 5.42
N THR A 71 29.94 1.05 5.76
CA THR A 71 30.00 1.77 7.04
C THR A 71 29.10 3.00 7.03
N ASP A 72 28.81 3.56 8.20
CA ASP A 72 27.96 4.74 8.34
C ASP A 72 28.47 5.91 7.48
N ASN A 73 29.77 6.18 7.51
CA ASN A 73 30.42 7.20 6.69
C ASN A 73 30.21 6.99 5.18
N MET A 74 29.97 5.76 4.75
CA MET A 74 29.68 5.43 3.35
C MET A 74 28.19 5.51 3.02
N ILE A 75 27.31 5.29 3.99
CA ILE A 75 25.85 5.36 3.83
C ILE A 75 25.38 6.82 3.86
N MET A 76 25.98 7.66 4.71
CA MET A 76 25.52 9.05 4.93
C MET A 76 25.49 9.91 3.66
N PRO A 77 26.50 9.89 2.77
CA PRO A 77 26.44 10.66 1.51
C PRO A 77 25.34 10.18 0.56
N LEU A 78 25.10 8.87 0.50
CA LEU A 78 23.99 8.30 -0.28
C LEU A 78 22.63 8.73 0.29
N LEU A 79 22.52 8.72 1.62
CA LEU A 79 21.30 9.14 2.32
C LEU A 79 21.01 10.63 2.05
N ALA A 80 22.04 11.48 2.13
CA ALA A 80 21.93 12.91 1.81
C ALA A 80 21.50 13.12 0.35
N HIS A 81 22.15 12.45 -0.60
CA HIS A 81 21.82 12.51 -2.02
C HIS A 81 20.35 12.13 -2.30
N PHE A 82 19.85 11.04 -1.71
CA PHE A 82 18.47 10.62 -1.92
C PHE A 82 17.46 11.49 -1.17
N HIS A 83 17.82 12.08 -0.02
CA HIS A 83 17.00 13.09 0.64
C HIS A 83 16.83 14.34 -0.23
N GLU A 84 17.91 14.84 -0.84
CA GLU A 84 17.84 15.98 -1.77
C GLU A 84 16.96 15.66 -2.98
N LEU A 85 17.10 14.45 -3.54
CA LEU A 85 16.26 14.03 -4.67
C LEU A 85 14.76 14.03 -4.32
N LEU A 86 14.41 13.57 -3.11
CA LEU A 86 13.02 13.57 -2.65
C LEU A 86 12.51 14.97 -2.32
N GLU A 87 13.38 15.84 -1.80
CA GLU A 87 13.06 17.24 -1.55
C GLU A 87 12.75 17.99 -2.85
N LEU A 88 13.52 17.74 -3.91
CA LEU A 88 13.23 18.25 -5.25
C LEU A 88 11.86 17.81 -5.76
N TYR A 89 11.42 16.59 -5.43
CA TYR A 89 10.09 16.12 -5.76
C TYR A 89 9.00 16.86 -5.01
N VAL A 90 9.16 17.06 -3.69
CA VAL A 90 8.19 17.82 -2.89
C VAL A 90 8.04 19.24 -3.45
N ILE A 91 9.16 19.91 -3.78
CA ILE A 91 9.16 21.28 -4.32
C ILE A 91 8.54 21.34 -5.73
N SER A 92 8.71 20.29 -6.52
CA SER A 92 8.27 20.23 -7.92
C SER A 92 6.92 19.55 -8.12
N PHE A 93 6.29 19.08 -7.03
CA PHE A 93 5.02 18.37 -7.10
C PHE A 93 3.93 19.25 -7.71
N GLY A 94 3.20 18.71 -8.69
CA GLY A 94 2.15 19.43 -9.42
C GLY A 94 2.64 20.49 -10.43
N LYS A 95 3.96 20.67 -10.61
CA LYS A 95 4.54 21.60 -11.59
C LYS A 95 5.02 20.84 -12.82
N GLU A 96 5.04 21.49 -13.99
CA GLU A 96 5.64 20.91 -15.21
C GLU A 96 7.12 20.53 -15.01
N SER A 97 7.84 21.29 -14.19
CA SER A 97 9.22 20.98 -13.80
C SER A 97 9.36 19.68 -12.99
N GLY A 98 8.26 19.10 -12.49
CA GLY A 98 8.23 17.88 -11.72
C GLY A 98 8.47 16.60 -12.51
N VAL A 99 8.37 16.62 -13.85
CA VAL A 99 8.57 15.42 -14.68
C VAL A 99 9.97 14.82 -14.52
N LEU A 100 11.01 15.67 -14.48
CA LEU A 100 12.39 15.21 -14.35
C LEU A 100 12.71 14.61 -12.95
N PRO A 101 12.37 15.27 -11.82
CA PRO A 101 12.49 14.66 -10.49
C PRO A 101 11.72 13.35 -10.35
N ILE A 102 10.49 13.28 -10.88
CA ILE A 102 9.66 12.06 -10.86
C ILE A 102 10.37 10.92 -11.60
N ALA A 103 10.83 11.16 -12.82
CA ALA A 103 11.54 10.13 -13.59
C ALA A 103 12.79 9.63 -12.86
N ARG A 104 13.56 10.55 -12.23
CA ARG A 104 14.74 10.19 -11.43
C ARG A 104 14.38 9.35 -10.21
N ILE A 105 13.32 9.70 -9.47
CA ILE A 105 12.85 8.93 -8.32
C ILE A 105 12.37 7.55 -8.75
N THR A 106 11.56 7.46 -9.82
CA THR A 106 11.10 6.17 -10.35
C THR A 106 12.29 5.27 -10.72
N SER A 107 13.30 5.82 -11.39
CA SER A 107 14.50 5.07 -11.78
C SER A 107 15.39 4.64 -10.60
N ASN A 108 15.22 5.26 -9.42
CA ASN A 108 15.98 4.97 -8.20
C ASN A 108 15.11 4.43 -7.07
N TYR A 109 13.87 4.03 -7.33
CA TYR A 109 12.90 3.76 -6.27
C TYR A 109 13.41 2.71 -5.27
N THR A 110 13.91 1.57 -5.76
CA THR A 110 14.39 0.50 -4.88
C THR A 110 15.75 0.83 -4.25
N ASN A 111 16.58 1.66 -4.89
CA ASN A 111 17.78 2.24 -4.27
C ASN A 111 17.42 3.14 -3.07
N ILE A 112 16.51 4.09 -3.28
CA ILE A 112 16.06 5.03 -2.24
C ILE A 112 15.48 4.25 -1.06
N GLN A 113 14.59 3.29 -1.31
CA GLN A 113 14.02 2.45 -0.25
C GLN A 113 15.08 1.70 0.56
N ASN A 114 16.09 1.12 -0.09
CA ASN A 114 17.14 0.38 0.61
C ASN A 114 18.06 1.29 1.41
N VAL A 115 18.47 2.43 0.86
CA VAL A 115 19.32 3.39 1.58
C VAL A 115 18.59 3.97 2.78
N LEU A 116 17.32 4.35 2.65
CA LEU A 116 16.52 4.83 3.79
C LEU A 116 16.37 3.73 4.85
N ARG A 117 16.14 2.48 4.44
CA ARG A 117 16.07 1.34 5.37
C ARG A 117 17.40 1.12 6.11
N CYS A 118 18.54 1.21 5.41
CA CYS A 118 19.86 1.14 6.04
C CYS A 118 20.07 2.31 7.02
N GLY A 119 19.73 3.55 6.62
CA GLY A 119 19.83 4.72 7.50
C GLY A 119 19.01 4.59 8.79
N LEU A 120 17.81 4.02 8.70
CA LEU A 120 16.99 3.73 9.89
C LEU A 120 17.62 2.68 10.83
N GLN A 121 18.38 1.73 10.31
CA GLN A 121 19.06 0.71 11.13
C GLN A 121 20.26 1.29 11.88
N LEU A 122 20.89 2.34 11.36
CA LEU A 122 22.05 3.01 11.97
C LEU A 122 21.70 3.90 13.17
N GLN A 123 20.42 4.03 13.54
CA GLN A 123 19.95 4.89 14.63
C GLN A 123 20.48 6.35 14.54
N HIS A 124 20.56 6.89 13.32
CA HIS A 124 21.04 8.25 13.09
C HIS A 124 20.16 9.28 13.85
N PRO A 125 20.74 10.36 14.42
CA PRO A 125 19.99 11.35 15.20
C PRO A 125 18.85 12.02 14.41
N ASP A 126 19.00 12.16 13.10
CA ASP A 126 17.95 12.67 12.20
C ASP A 126 17.29 11.53 11.39
N MET A 127 16.61 10.61 12.07
CA MET A 127 15.73 9.64 11.41
C MET A 127 14.49 10.30 10.81
N THR A 128 14.12 11.49 11.29
CA THR A 128 12.88 12.20 10.93
C THR A 128 12.79 12.41 9.41
N LYS A 129 13.87 12.93 8.79
CA LYS A 129 13.89 13.13 7.33
C LYS A 129 13.71 11.82 6.57
N SER A 130 14.35 10.73 7.01
CA SER A 130 14.22 9.42 6.37
C SER A 130 12.83 8.82 6.50
N ILE A 131 12.19 8.99 7.65
CA ILE A 131 10.82 8.53 7.90
C ILE A 131 9.85 9.27 6.98
N TYR A 132 9.93 10.60 6.97
CA TYR A 132 9.13 11.44 6.10
C TYR A 132 9.30 11.03 4.63
N CYS A 133 10.53 10.82 4.20
CA CYS A 133 10.88 10.33 2.87
C CYS A 133 10.23 8.98 2.54
N ILE A 134 10.25 8.01 3.45
CA ILE A 134 9.59 6.70 3.26
C ILE A 134 8.08 6.87 3.12
N CYS A 135 7.44 7.70 3.95
CA CYS A 135 6.01 7.97 3.85
C CYS A 135 5.65 8.57 2.48
N ASN A 136 6.41 9.56 2.02
CA ASN A 136 6.20 10.18 0.71
C ASN A 136 6.44 9.22 -0.46
N LEU A 137 7.44 8.34 -0.37
CA LEU A 137 7.68 7.31 -1.38
C LEU A 137 6.54 6.29 -1.48
N ASN A 138 6.01 5.85 -0.34
CA ASN A 138 4.87 4.93 -0.32
C ASN A 138 3.65 5.58 -0.94
N PHE A 139 3.43 6.86 -0.62
CA PHE A 139 2.39 7.66 -1.25
C PHE A 139 2.61 7.74 -2.77
N PHE A 140 3.82 8.08 -3.22
CA PHE A 140 4.20 8.12 -4.63
C PHE A 140 3.90 6.82 -5.36
N THR A 141 4.24 5.65 -4.79
CA THR A 141 3.90 4.36 -5.43
C THR A 141 2.42 4.06 -5.46
N ALA A 142 1.68 4.45 -4.42
CA ALA A 142 0.23 4.34 -4.47
C ALA A 142 -0.32 5.17 -5.64
N LEU A 143 0.29 6.32 -5.97
CA LEU A 143 -0.10 7.15 -7.11
C LEU A 143 0.28 6.53 -8.45
N ASP A 144 1.46 5.94 -8.55
CA ASP A 144 1.92 5.32 -9.79
C ASP A 144 1.00 4.14 -10.17
N HIS A 145 0.51 3.40 -9.18
CA HIS A 145 -0.54 2.39 -9.40
C HIS A 145 -1.88 2.99 -9.86
N LEU A 146 -2.19 4.23 -9.50
CA LEU A 146 -3.38 4.95 -9.95
C LEU A 146 -3.24 5.53 -11.36
N LYS A 147 -2.03 5.74 -11.90
CA LYS A 147 -1.82 6.19 -13.31
C LYS A 147 -2.30 5.18 -14.35
N HIS A 148 -2.50 3.92 -13.96
CA HIS A 148 -3.15 2.93 -14.82
C HIS A 148 -4.68 3.11 -14.91
N LEU A 149 -5.26 4.01 -14.11
CA LEU A 149 -6.63 4.49 -14.29
C LEU A 149 -6.58 5.58 -15.36
N SER A 150 -6.93 5.20 -16.58
CA SER A 150 -6.83 5.96 -17.85
C SER A 150 -7.58 7.30 -17.94
N ASP A 151 -7.87 7.99 -16.82
CA ASP A 151 -8.63 9.23 -16.76
C ASP A 151 -7.72 10.42 -16.38
N PRO A 152 -7.31 11.26 -17.36
CA PRO A 152 -6.47 12.43 -17.14
C PRO A 152 -7.10 13.47 -16.20
N GLU A 153 -8.44 13.52 -16.11
CA GLU A 153 -9.14 14.44 -15.23
C GLU A 153 -9.04 14.00 -13.77
N LEU A 154 -9.09 12.68 -13.53
CA LEU A 154 -8.90 12.09 -12.21
C LEU A 154 -7.46 12.26 -11.72
N GLU A 155 -6.47 12.04 -12.60
CA GLU A 155 -5.06 12.31 -12.34
C GLU A 155 -4.83 13.80 -11.98
N SER A 156 -5.43 14.72 -12.73
CA SER A 156 -5.34 16.17 -12.46
C SER A 156 -6.03 16.62 -11.16
N LYS A 157 -7.23 16.11 -10.86
CA LYS A 157 -7.93 16.42 -9.59
C LYS A 157 -7.19 15.86 -8.40
N PHE A 158 -6.64 14.66 -8.54
CA PHE A 158 -5.85 14.01 -7.51
C PHE A 158 -4.54 14.77 -7.25
N HIS A 159 -3.79 15.13 -8.28
CA HIS A 159 -2.59 15.96 -8.13
C HIS A 159 -2.88 17.32 -7.47
N ARG A 160 -4.03 17.93 -7.74
CA ARG A 160 -4.46 19.18 -7.07
C ARG A 160 -4.79 18.98 -5.59
N ALA A 161 -5.49 17.90 -5.23
CA ALA A 161 -5.82 17.59 -3.83
C ALA A 161 -4.55 17.32 -3.00
N VAL A 162 -3.59 16.61 -3.59
CA VAL A 162 -2.30 16.36 -2.94
C VAL A 162 -1.47 17.64 -2.84
N ALA A 163 -1.40 18.46 -3.90
CA ALA A 163 -0.67 19.72 -3.88
C ALA A 163 -1.25 20.69 -2.83
N TRP A 164 -2.58 20.75 -2.69
CA TRP A 164 -3.26 21.51 -1.64
C TRP A 164 -2.89 21.03 -0.23
N TYR A 165 -2.88 19.71 -0.01
CA TYR A 165 -2.48 19.12 1.28
C TYR A 165 -1.05 19.52 1.67
N TYR A 166 -0.08 19.42 0.75
CA TYR A 166 1.30 19.81 1.02
C TYR A 166 1.52 21.34 1.10
N SER A 167 0.74 22.16 0.40
CA SER A 167 0.90 23.63 0.44
C SER A 167 0.43 24.24 1.76
N GLU A 168 -0.56 23.64 2.41
CA GLU A 168 -1.17 24.15 3.64
C GLU A 168 -0.44 23.68 4.92
N HIS A 169 0.35 22.58 4.87
CA HIS A 169 0.76 21.86 6.10
C HIS A 169 2.27 21.67 6.31
N VAL A 170 3.17 22.19 5.46
CA VAL A 170 4.61 21.81 5.46
C VAL A 170 5.58 22.86 6.04
N PHE A 171 5.15 24.08 6.40
CA PHE A 171 6.09 25.14 6.79
C PHE A 171 6.42 25.27 8.29
N ASP A 172 5.99 24.35 9.17
CA ASP A 172 6.31 24.42 10.61
C ASP A 172 7.11 23.20 11.12
N MET A 173 8.44 23.36 11.17
CA MET A 173 9.44 22.32 11.46
C MET A 173 9.37 21.68 12.87
N PRO A 174 9.07 22.40 13.98
CA PRO A 174 8.96 21.78 15.30
C PRO A 174 7.78 20.81 15.40
N ASN A 175 6.65 21.15 14.78
CA ASN A 175 5.47 20.29 14.74
C ASN A 175 5.72 19.03 13.89
N THR A 176 6.53 19.15 12.83
CA THR A 176 6.96 18.03 11.96
C THR A 176 7.73 16.92 12.70
N ILE A 177 8.45 17.25 13.78
CA ILE A 177 9.16 16.26 14.61
C ILE A 177 8.17 15.39 15.39
N ASN A 178 7.15 16.00 15.99
CA ASN A 178 6.09 15.28 16.70
C ASN A 178 5.16 14.54 15.74
N HIS A 179 4.87 15.13 14.56
CA HIS A 179 4.18 14.47 13.43
C HIS A 179 4.85 13.15 13.06
N CYS A 180 6.16 13.20 12.84
CA CYS A 180 6.94 12.05 12.44
C CYS A 180 7.08 11.06 13.60
N GLN A 181 7.18 11.48 14.85
CA GLN A 181 7.23 10.55 16.00
C GLN A 181 5.90 9.82 16.21
N THR A 182 4.76 10.49 16.04
CA THR A 182 3.43 9.86 16.12
C THR A 182 3.20 8.94 14.92
N ALA A 183 3.48 9.40 13.70
CA ALA A 183 3.41 8.57 12.50
C ALA A 183 4.40 7.40 12.54
N LEU A 184 5.57 7.56 13.16
CA LEU A 184 6.56 6.50 13.35
C LEU A 184 6.16 5.55 14.47
N SER A 185 5.53 6.01 15.55
CA SER A 185 4.95 5.14 16.59
C SER A 185 3.79 4.33 16.00
N LEU A 186 2.97 4.93 15.14
CA LEU A 186 1.91 4.25 14.39
C LEU A 186 2.48 3.30 13.33
N ALA A 187 3.52 3.70 12.60
CA ALA A 187 4.17 2.86 11.60
C ALA A 187 5.02 1.75 12.24
N ARG A 188 5.62 1.96 13.42
CA ARG A 188 6.32 0.95 14.23
C ARG A 188 5.32 -0.01 14.84
N ALA A 189 4.19 0.47 15.34
CA ALA A 189 3.07 -0.37 15.74
C ALA A 189 2.59 -1.21 14.56
N ASN A 190 2.39 -0.63 13.38
CA ASN A 190 1.95 -1.33 12.17
C ASN A 190 3.02 -2.29 11.58
N ARG A 191 4.32 -1.94 11.66
CA ARG A 191 5.46 -2.72 11.12
C ARG A 191 5.87 -3.87 12.03
N ASN A 192 5.97 -3.64 13.34
CA ASN A 192 6.18 -4.73 14.31
C ASN A 192 4.98 -5.68 14.35
N TYR A 193 3.84 -5.30 13.76
CA TYR A 193 2.61 -6.07 13.73
C TYR A 193 2.40 -6.84 12.40
N LYS A 194 2.78 -6.27 11.24
CA LYS A 194 2.70 -6.92 9.92
C LYS A 194 3.82 -7.94 9.62
N SER A 195 4.86 -8.00 10.44
CA SER A 195 5.90 -9.04 10.30
C SER A 195 5.44 -10.36 10.93
N PRO A 196 5.61 -11.52 10.26
CA PRO A 196 5.41 -12.81 10.91
C PRO A 196 6.26 -12.90 12.19
N GLY A 197 5.62 -13.08 13.36
CA GLY A 197 6.28 -13.10 14.67
C GLY A 197 6.37 -11.76 15.39
N GLY A 198 5.57 -10.78 14.98
CA GLY A 198 5.47 -9.45 15.57
C GLY A 198 5.03 -9.40 17.04
N ASN A 199 5.56 -8.46 17.83
CA ASN A 199 5.12 -8.25 19.22
C ASN A 199 3.82 -7.43 19.28
N HIS A 200 2.71 -8.16 19.24
CA HIS A 200 1.33 -7.67 19.28
C HIS A 200 1.00 -6.77 20.49
N THR A 201 1.61 -7.00 21.64
CA THR A 201 1.36 -6.24 22.88
C THR A 201 1.89 -4.81 22.80
N ALA A 202 2.99 -4.59 22.08
CA ALA A 202 3.57 -3.25 21.91
C ALA A 202 2.68 -2.35 21.05
N GLY A 203 2.05 -2.89 19.99
CA GLY A 203 1.13 -2.13 19.13
C GLY A 203 -0.11 -1.64 19.87
N GLN A 204 -0.67 -2.48 20.76
CA GLN A 204 -1.81 -2.13 21.62
C GLN A 204 -1.44 -1.04 22.63
N ALA A 205 -0.27 -1.13 23.26
CA ALA A 205 0.21 -0.11 24.21
C ALA A 205 0.34 1.28 23.55
N TYR A 206 0.88 1.36 22.33
CA TYR A 206 1.00 2.62 21.59
C TYR A 206 -0.36 3.23 21.21
N ALA A 207 -1.34 2.42 20.80
CA ALA A 207 -2.68 2.91 20.50
C ALA A 207 -3.40 3.43 21.76
N GLN A 208 -3.27 2.72 22.89
CA GLN A 208 -3.83 3.12 24.17
C GLN A 208 -3.15 4.38 24.74
N GLU A 209 -1.85 4.55 24.52
CA GLU A 209 -1.11 5.73 24.95
C GLU A 209 -1.45 6.96 24.11
N ALA A 210 -1.66 6.79 22.79
CA ALA A 210 -2.18 7.84 21.92
C ALA A 210 -3.61 8.29 22.32
N GLN A 211 -4.46 7.37 22.82
CA GLN A 211 -5.78 7.71 23.37
C GLN A 211 -5.71 8.45 24.71
N LYS A 212 -4.62 8.31 25.46
CA LYS A 212 -4.41 8.97 26.77
C LYS A 212 -3.77 10.37 26.65
N GLY A 213 -3.29 10.75 25.47
CA GLY A 213 -2.51 11.96 25.24
C GLY A 213 -3.32 13.25 25.34
N GLN A 214 -2.86 14.19 26.17
CA GLN A 214 -3.25 15.60 26.15
C GLN A 214 -2.89 16.25 24.81
N ASP A 215 -3.84 17.01 24.26
CA ASP A 215 -3.77 17.94 23.12
C ASP A 215 -2.73 17.61 22.02
N THR A 216 -2.88 16.46 21.38
CA THR A 216 -2.12 16.08 20.19
C THR A 216 -2.74 16.61 18.89
N SER A 217 -3.84 17.37 18.99
CA SER A 217 -4.61 17.89 17.85
C SER A 217 -3.79 18.91 17.02
N GLY A 218 -3.03 19.78 17.70
CA GLY A 218 -2.09 20.69 17.04
C GLY A 218 -0.91 20.01 16.36
N LEU A 219 -0.69 18.71 16.63
CA LEU A 219 0.48 17.93 16.22
C LEU A 219 0.16 16.91 15.11
N CYS A 220 -0.90 17.08 14.33
CA CYS A 220 -1.15 16.30 13.11
C CYS A 220 -1.74 17.07 11.94
N GLY A 221 -2.08 18.35 12.13
CA GLY A 221 -2.94 19.09 11.19
C GLY A 221 -4.32 18.45 11.02
N MET A 222 -4.61 17.37 11.76
CA MET A 222 -5.90 16.74 11.87
C MET A 222 -6.58 17.36 13.09
N SER A 223 -7.88 17.60 12.97
CA SER A 223 -8.71 17.85 14.15
C SER A 223 -8.53 16.70 15.16
N GLN A 224 -8.76 16.99 16.44
CA GLN A 224 -8.70 15.97 17.50
C GLN A 224 -9.58 14.77 17.15
N ASP A 225 -10.75 15.03 16.55
CA ASP A 225 -11.70 14.01 16.13
C ASP A 225 -11.14 13.11 15.02
N GLU A 226 -10.57 13.69 13.96
CA GLU A 226 -9.95 12.95 12.86
C GLU A 226 -8.81 12.04 13.35
N LEU A 227 -7.96 12.53 14.27
CA LEU A 227 -6.88 11.73 14.83
C LEU A 227 -7.44 10.55 15.63
N VAL A 228 -8.45 10.79 16.46
CA VAL A 228 -9.14 9.73 17.23
C VAL A 228 -9.74 8.70 16.28
N PHE A 229 -10.37 9.12 15.17
CA PHE A 229 -10.89 8.20 14.16
C PHE A 229 -9.79 7.34 13.54
N ALA A 230 -8.68 7.94 13.10
CA ALA A 230 -7.56 7.20 12.50
C ALA A 230 -6.95 6.17 13.46
N LEU A 231 -6.82 6.54 14.74
CA LEU A 231 -6.34 5.65 15.80
C LEU A 231 -7.29 4.47 16.03
N MET A 232 -8.59 4.74 16.11
CA MET A 232 -9.60 3.70 16.30
C MET A 232 -9.70 2.76 15.09
N ILE A 233 -9.60 3.26 13.86
CA ILE A 233 -9.55 2.42 12.65
C ILE A 233 -8.33 1.50 12.69
N SER A 234 -7.17 2.06 13.05
CA SER A 234 -5.93 1.29 13.17
C SER A 234 -6.02 0.24 14.27
N GLN A 235 -6.62 0.59 15.42
CA GLN A 235 -6.84 -0.33 16.54
C GLN A 235 -7.81 -1.47 16.16
N ALA A 236 -8.90 -1.15 15.46
CA ALA A 236 -9.85 -2.16 14.98
C ALA A 236 -9.17 -3.14 14.01
N GLU A 237 -8.31 -2.66 13.12
CA GLU A 237 -7.52 -3.52 12.23
C GLU A 237 -6.52 -4.39 13.01
N VAL A 238 -5.94 -3.87 14.10
CA VAL A 238 -5.08 -4.66 15.00
C VAL A 238 -5.87 -5.79 15.70
N TYR A 239 -7.04 -5.51 16.24
CA TYR A 239 -7.84 -6.59 16.84
C TYR A 239 -8.31 -7.60 15.78
N LYS A 240 -8.56 -7.16 14.55
CA LYS A 240 -9.04 -8.03 13.46
C LYS A 240 -8.02 -9.09 13.09
N GLN A 241 -6.74 -8.75 12.89
CA GLN A 241 -5.74 -9.77 12.51
C GLN A 241 -5.33 -10.65 13.70
N GLN A 242 -5.59 -10.22 14.94
CA GLN A 242 -5.49 -11.06 16.15
C GLN A 242 -6.68 -12.02 16.32
N SER A 243 -7.69 -11.94 15.44
CA SER A 243 -8.97 -12.65 15.59
C SER A 243 -9.71 -12.30 16.89
N GLU A 244 -9.44 -11.14 17.48
CA GLU A 244 -10.11 -10.59 18.67
C GLU A 244 -11.39 -9.83 18.25
N TYR A 245 -12.31 -10.54 17.56
CA TYR A 245 -13.46 -9.92 16.90
C TYR A 245 -14.40 -9.16 17.84
N LEU A 246 -14.47 -9.55 19.11
CA LEU A 246 -15.24 -8.82 20.12
C LEU A 246 -14.68 -7.41 20.35
N GLU A 247 -13.35 -7.27 20.41
CA GLU A 247 -12.70 -5.98 20.57
C GLU A 247 -12.81 -5.13 19.31
N VAL A 248 -12.70 -5.74 18.12
CA VAL A 248 -13.00 -5.04 16.86
C VAL A 248 -14.42 -4.48 16.88
N HIS A 249 -15.40 -5.31 17.29
CA HIS A 249 -16.79 -4.89 17.36
C HIS A 249 -17.00 -3.75 18.37
N ASN A 250 -16.33 -3.78 19.52
CA ASN A 250 -16.39 -2.70 20.51
C ASN A 250 -15.85 -1.38 19.93
N VAL A 251 -14.67 -1.41 19.29
CA VAL A 251 -14.06 -0.23 18.66
C VAL A 251 -14.94 0.29 17.51
N GLN A 252 -15.48 -0.60 16.66
CA GLN A 252 -16.38 -0.22 15.57
C GLN A 252 -17.67 0.44 16.08
N ASN A 253 -18.25 -0.04 17.19
CA ASN A 253 -19.43 0.60 17.78
C ASN A 253 -19.13 1.98 18.33
N GLN A 254 -17.98 2.17 18.98
CA GLN A 254 -17.52 3.49 19.41
C GLN A 254 -17.31 4.42 18.20
N LEU A 255 -16.72 3.90 17.12
CA LEU A 255 -16.51 4.66 15.88
C LEU A 255 -17.85 5.07 15.25
N LEU A 256 -18.83 4.17 15.21
CA LEU A 256 -20.19 4.46 14.72
C LEU A 256 -20.89 5.53 15.56
N GLN A 257 -20.74 5.49 16.89
CA GLN A 257 -21.32 6.51 17.77
C GLN A 257 -20.68 7.88 17.53
N ALA A 258 -19.35 7.93 17.37
CA ALA A 258 -18.64 9.16 17.07
C ALA A 258 -19.00 9.69 15.67
N LEU A 259 -19.10 8.81 14.65
CA LEU A 259 -19.44 9.21 13.28
C LEU A 259 -20.88 9.71 13.12
N GLN A 260 -21.81 9.33 14.01
CA GLN A 260 -23.16 9.91 14.03
C GLN A 260 -23.17 11.41 14.36
N LEU A 261 -22.09 11.92 14.96
CA LEU A 261 -21.90 13.33 15.27
C LEU A 261 -21.15 14.07 14.15
N THR A 262 -20.62 13.35 13.16
CA THR A 262 -19.84 13.93 12.06
C THR A 262 -20.66 14.00 10.78
N ASP A 263 -20.42 15.03 9.97
CA ASP A 263 -21.00 15.18 8.63
C ASP A 263 -20.21 14.40 7.54
N ASP A 264 -19.53 13.29 7.89
CA ASP A 264 -18.85 12.41 6.93
C ASP A 264 -19.65 11.11 6.67
N PRO A 265 -20.55 11.12 5.68
CA PRO A 265 -21.39 9.97 5.36
C PRO A 265 -20.59 8.85 4.67
N PHE A 266 -19.41 9.12 4.11
CA PHE A 266 -18.57 8.07 3.50
C PHE A 266 -17.91 7.23 4.57
N GLN A 267 -17.33 7.88 5.57
CA GLN A 267 -16.70 7.19 6.69
C GLN A 267 -17.72 6.37 7.48
N LEU A 268 -18.95 6.89 7.64
CA LEU A 268 -20.06 6.16 8.24
C LEU A 268 -20.42 4.89 7.45
N VAL A 269 -20.56 4.99 6.11
CA VAL A 269 -20.83 3.82 5.26
C VAL A 269 -19.72 2.78 5.35
N PHE A 270 -18.46 3.21 5.29
CA PHE A 270 -17.30 2.31 5.40
C PHE A 270 -17.30 1.54 6.73
N THR A 271 -17.55 2.25 7.82
CA THR A 271 -17.60 1.69 9.18
C THR A 271 -18.76 0.71 9.35
N LEU A 272 -19.94 1.04 8.80
CA LEU A 272 -21.10 0.13 8.81
C LEU A 272 -20.78 -1.18 8.09
N ILE A 273 -20.06 -1.13 6.96
CA ILE A 273 -19.66 -2.32 6.20
C ILE A 273 -18.67 -3.17 7.00
N ASN A 274 -17.62 -2.54 7.56
CA ASN A 274 -16.65 -3.25 8.41
C ASN A 274 -17.33 -3.89 9.63
N THR A 275 -18.30 -3.20 10.24
CA THR A 275 -19.10 -3.75 11.33
C THR A 275 -19.87 -5.00 10.90
N CYS A 276 -20.44 -5.01 9.70
CA CYS A 276 -21.15 -6.18 9.16
C CYS A 276 -20.20 -7.38 8.98
N GLU A 277 -19.01 -7.14 8.42
CA GLU A 277 -17.98 -8.18 8.25
C GLU A 277 -17.62 -8.83 9.58
N ILE A 278 -17.34 -8.02 10.61
CA ILE A 278 -16.96 -8.51 11.93
C ILE A 278 -18.12 -9.27 12.59
N ARG A 279 -19.36 -8.79 12.43
CA ARG A 279 -20.56 -9.48 12.94
C ARG A 279 -20.78 -10.84 12.28
N ILE A 280 -20.45 -10.99 11.00
CA ILE A 280 -20.47 -12.28 10.31
C ILE A 280 -19.47 -13.23 10.98
N GLN A 281 -18.22 -12.77 11.20
CA GLN A 281 -17.19 -13.57 11.87
C GLN A 281 -17.56 -13.96 13.31
N MET A 282 -18.34 -13.13 14.00
CA MET A 282 -18.86 -13.40 15.34
C MET A 282 -20.11 -14.30 15.37
N GLY A 283 -20.65 -14.70 14.22
CA GLY A 283 -21.87 -15.52 14.14
C GLY A 283 -23.15 -14.78 14.55
N VAL A 284 -23.19 -13.45 14.41
CA VAL A 284 -24.38 -12.64 14.69
C VAL A 284 -25.49 -12.97 13.70
N SER A 285 -26.76 -12.85 14.13
CA SER A 285 -27.91 -13.16 13.28
C SER A 285 -27.97 -12.30 12.02
N LYS A 286 -28.48 -12.92 10.94
CA LYS A 286 -28.63 -12.30 9.61
C LYS A 286 -29.45 -11.01 9.65
N ASP A 287 -30.52 -10.98 10.44
CA ASP A 287 -31.43 -9.83 10.52
C ASP A 287 -30.72 -8.57 11.03
N LEU A 288 -29.85 -8.71 12.04
CA LEU A 288 -29.06 -7.62 12.61
C LEU A 288 -27.96 -7.11 11.67
N ILE A 289 -27.43 -7.99 10.81
CA ILE A 289 -26.48 -7.61 9.76
C ILE A 289 -27.21 -6.87 8.63
N GLN A 290 -28.38 -7.39 8.23
CA GLN A 290 -29.21 -6.81 7.17
C GLN A 290 -29.68 -5.40 7.49
N GLU A 291 -29.99 -5.10 8.76
CA GLU A 291 -30.32 -3.75 9.22
C GLU A 291 -29.19 -2.76 8.90
N LYS A 292 -27.94 -3.08 9.28
CA LYS A 292 -26.77 -2.21 9.05
C LYS A 292 -26.44 -2.03 7.57
N ILE A 293 -26.55 -3.10 6.77
CA ILE A 293 -26.40 -3.03 5.31
C ILE A 293 -27.45 -2.09 4.69
N SER A 294 -28.70 -2.17 5.17
CA SER A 294 -29.79 -1.34 4.67
C SER A 294 -29.54 0.14 5.00
N THR A 295 -29.05 0.45 6.20
CA THR A 295 -28.63 1.80 6.58
C THR A 295 -27.49 2.33 5.71
N ALA A 296 -26.42 1.54 5.51
CA ALA A 296 -25.30 1.93 4.66
C ALA A 296 -25.73 2.20 3.20
N ARG A 297 -26.68 1.40 2.70
CA ARG A 297 -27.27 1.58 1.36
C ARG A 297 -28.12 2.85 1.28
N ALA A 298 -28.94 3.14 2.28
CA ALA A 298 -29.74 4.36 2.32
C ALA A 298 -28.85 5.60 2.25
N ILE A 299 -27.80 5.65 3.09
CA ILE A 299 -26.82 6.75 3.11
C ILE A 299 -26.15 6.90 1.74
N SER A 300 -25.62 5.80 1.17
CA SER A 300 -24.95 5.83 -0.13
C SER A 300 -25.87 6.28 -1.28
N THR A 301 -27.16 5.97 -1.18
CA THR A 301 -28.17 6.39 -2.17
C THR A 301 -28.40 7.89 -2.08
N THR A 302 -28.52 8.43 -0.87
CA THR A 302 -28.65 9.88 -0.64
C THR A 302 -27.45 10.66 -1.16
N LEU A 303 -26.24 10.09 -1.11
CA LEU A 303 -25.04 10.70 -1.68
C LEU A 303 -24.97 10.70 -3.22
N GLY A 304 -25.98 10.15 -3.91
CA GLY A 304 -25.94 9.93 -5.36
C GLY A 304 -24.87 8.91 -5.77
N ASN A 305 -24.27 8.21 -4.81
CA ASN A 305 -23.06 7.42 -5.00
C ASN A 305 -23.34 5.92 -4.90
N SER A 306 -24.33 5.45 -5.67
CA SER A 306 -24.69 4.03 -5.79
C SER A 306 -23.54 3.15 -6.34
N ARG A 307 -22.48 3.77 -6.87
CA ARG A 307 -21.27 3.11 -7.38
C ARG A 307 -20.23 2.80 -6.30
N CYS A 308 -20.14 3.57 -5.21
CA CYS A 308 -19.15 3.33 -4.15
C CYS A 308 -19.34 1.98 -3.44
N LEU A 309 -20.60 1.56 -3.23
CA LEU A 309 -20.92 0.23 -2.69
C LEU A 309 -20.56 -0.92 -3.65
N ARG A 310 -20.46 -0.67 -4.97
CA ARG A 310 -20.00 -1.69 -5.94
C ARG A 310 -18.48 -1.88 -5.90
N LEU A 311 -17.71 -0.84 -5.56
CA LEU A 311 -16.24 -0.86 -5.58
C LEU A 311 -15.64 -1.41 -4.28
N SER A 312 -16.24 -1.10 -3.13
CA SER A 312 -15.80 -1.67 -1.84
C SER A 312 -16.07 -3.17 -1.74
N TRP A 313 -16.82 -3.77 -2.67
CA TRP A 313 -17.08 -5.21 -2.73
C TRP A 313 -16.01 -5.99 -3.52
N GLY A 314 -15.05 -5.30 -4.13
CA GLY A 314 -14.04 -5.91 -5.02
C GLY A 314 -12.99 -6.79 -4.34
N ASN A 315 -12.83 -6.69 -3.01
CA ASN A 315 -11.89 -7.51 -2.23
C ASN A 315 -12.53 -8.29 -1.07
N PHE A 316 -13.84 -8.15 -0.84
CA PHE A 316 -14.53 -8.80 0.28
C PHE A 316 -15.36 -9.98 -0.22
N SER A 317 -14.68 -11.04 -0.65
CA SER A 317 -15.33 -12.25 -1.12
C SER A 317 -16.16 -12.92 -0.03
N GLU A 318 -15.86 -12.76 1.26
CA GLU A 318 -16.61 -13.42 2.33
C GLU A 318 -17.92 -12.72 2.67
N VAL A 319 -17.96 -11.38 2.74
CA VAL A 319 -19.23 -10.65 2.96
C VAL A 319 -20.12 -10.74 1.73
N VAL A 320 -19.55 -10.65 0.53
CA VAL A 320 -20.27 -10.84 -0.73
C VAL A 320 -20.76 -12.28 -0.87
N SER A 321 -19.94 -13.29 -0.57
CA SER A 321 -20.36 -14.70 -0.62
C SER A 321 -21.36 -15.04 0.48
N TYR A 322 -21.23 -14.49 1.69
CA TYR A 322 -22.24 -14.62 2.74
C TYR A 322 -23.56 -13.94 2.31
N CYS A 323 -23.51 -12.73 1.74
CA CYS A 323 -24.71 -12.08 1.21
C CYS A 323 -25.34 -12.86 0.04
N LEU A 324 -24.54 -13.50 -0.81
CA LEU A 324 -24.99 -14.28 -1.95
C LEU A 324 -25.52 -15.68 -1.57
N GLU A 325 -24.84 -16.40 -0.67
CA GLU A 325 -25.21 -17.74 -0.21
C GLU A 325 -26.30 -17.72 0.85
N HIS A 326 -26.28 -16.75 1.76
CA HIS A 326 -27.03 -16.83 3.01
C HIS A 326 -28.18 -15.81 3.12
N LEU A 327 -28.15 -14.70 2.37
CA LEU A 327 -29.23 -13.70 2.34
C LEU A 327 -30.12 -13.79 1.08
N GLY A 328 -29.82 -14.75 0.20
CA GLY A 328 -30.78 -15.40 -0.72
C GLY A 328 -31.95 -14.54 -1.19
N ASP A 329 -31.68 -13.48 -1.95
CA ASP A 329 -32.71 -12.91 -2.82
C ASP A 329 -32.19 -12.80 -4.26
N THR A 330 -32.01 -13.98 -4.86
CA THR A 330 -31.74 -14.15 -6.30
C THR A 330 -32.92 -13.72 -7.17
N SER A 331 -34.12 -13.59 -6.60
CA SER A 331 -35.33 -13.17 -7.31
C SER A 331 -35.33 -11.67 -7.66
N ARG A 332 -34.55 -10.86 -6.94
CA ARG A 332 -34.38 -9.41 -7.17
C ARG A 332 -33.44 -9.06 -8.34
N TRP A 333 -32.79 -10.03 -8.97
CA TRP A 333 -31.79 -9.81 -10.02
C TRP A 333 -32.27 -10.39 -11.35
N LYS A 334 -33.40 -9.90 -11.86
CA LYS A 334 -33.93 -10.31 -13.18
C LYS A 334 -33.14 -9.67 -14.33
N GLY A 335 -32.64 -10.55 -15.20
CA GLY A 335 -32.77 -10.44 -16.65
C GLY A 335 -31.84 -9.48 -17.41
N SER A 336 -30.93 -10.07 -18.20
CA SER A 336 -30.27 -9.53 -19.41
C SER A 336 -28.99 -8.69 -19.33
N GLN A 337 -28.53 -8.20 -18.16
CA GLN A 337 -27.42 -7.22 -18.15
C GLN A 337 -26.04 -7.64 -17.61
N HIS A 338 -25.77 -8.88 -17.19
CA HIS A 338 -24.49 -9.13 -16.49
C HIS A 338 -23.76 -10.46 -16.74
N PRO A 339 -22.93 -10.52 -17.80
CA PRO A 339 -21.81 -11.47 -17.91
C PRO A 339 -20.79 -11.37 -16.77
N SER A 340 -20.69 -10.21 -16.12
CA SER A 340 -19.69 -9.92 -15.08
C SER A 340 -20.01 -10.54 -13.72
N LEU A 341 -21.25 -10.98 -13.48
CA LEU A 341 -21.66 -11.50 -12.16
C LEU A 341 -21.11 -12.91 -11.92
N TRP A 342 -21.18 -13.76 -12.94
CA TRP A 342 -20.63 -15.12 -12.91
C TRP A 342 -19.10 -15.10 -12.78
N THR A 343 -18.44 -14.15 -13.44
CA THR A 343 -17.00 -13.90 -13.30
C THR A 343 -16.61 -13.66 -11.84
N THR A 344 -17.33 -12.77 -11.16
CA THR A 344 -17.05 -12.44 -9.76
C THR A 344 -17.36 -13.63 -8.85
N PHE A 345 -18.45 -14.35 -9.11
CA PHE A 345 -18.83 -15.56 -8.36
C PHE A 345 -17.79 -16.69 -8.49
N PHE A 346 -17.30 -16.97 -9.70
CA PHE A 346 -16.28 -18.01 -9.93
C PHE A 346 -14.91 -17.61 -9.40
N LEU A 347 -14.52 -16.33 -9.50
CA LEU A 347 -13.28 -15.85 -8.91
C LEU A 347 -13.30 -15.89 -7.38
N ALA A 348 -14.43 -15.54 -6.76
CA ALA A 348 -14.62 -15.58 -5.32
C ALA A 348 -14.56 -17.00 -4.74
N ASN A 349 -15.06 -18.00 -5.47
CA ASN A 349 -15.10 -19.40 -5.02
C ASN A 349 -13.86 -20.23 -5.43
N SER A 350 -12.93 -19.66 -6.18
CA SER A 350 -11.69 -20.37 -6.56
C SER A 350 -10.62 -20.25 -5.48
N LEU A 351 -10.26 -21.39 -4.89
CA LEU A 351 -9.35 -21.45 -3.73
C LEU A 351 -7.87 -21.37 -4.15
N LYS A 352 -7.54 -21.72 -5.40
CA LYS A 352 -6.15 -21.78 -5.87
C LYS A 352 -5.86 -20.76 -6.98
N THR A 353 -4.68 -20.15 -6.94
CA THR A 353 -4.22 -19.14 -7.91
C THR A 353 -4.27 -19.62 -9.37
N LYS A 354 -4.07 -20.92 -9.61
CA LYS A 354 -4.17 -21.52 -10.95
C LYS A 354 -5.61 -21.58 -11.48
N GLU A 355 -6.60 -21.75 -10.60
CA GLU A 355 -8.02 -21.75 -10.95
C GLU A 355 -8.49 -20.33 -11.28
N LYS A 356 -8.06 -19.33 -10.48
CA LYS A 356 -8.28 -17.89 -10.77
C LYS A 356 -7.77 -17.51 -12.15
N LEU A 357 -6.55 -17.96 -12.49
CA LEU A 357 -5.95 -17.68 -13.79
C LEU A 357 -6.67 -18.40 -14.95
N ALA A 358 -7.15 -19.62 -14.73
CA ALA A 358 -7.93 -20.37 -15.72
C ALA A 358 -9.30 -19.72 -15.99
N ILE A 359 -9.99 -19.29 -14.92
CA ILE A 359 -11.26 -18.55 -15.01
C ILE A 359 -11.04 -17.23 -15.75
N HIS A 360 -10.01 -16.46 -15.39
CA HIS A 360 -9.65 -15.23 -16.08
C HIS A 360 -9.39 -15.44 -17.58
N LYS A 361 -8.67 -16.51 -17.95
CA LYS A 361 -8.40 -16.84 -19.36
C LYS A 361 -9.66 -17.27 -20.11
N ALA A 362 -10.52 -18.08 -19.51
CA ALA A 362 -11.79 -18.50 -20.10
C ALA A 362 -12.71 -17.31 -20.39
N LEU A 363 -12.74 -16.34 -19.46
CA LEU A 363 -13.51 -15.10 -19.60
C LEU A 363 -12.97 -14.16 -20.68
N HIS A 364 -11.66 -14.16 -20.88
CA HIS A 364 -11.03 -13.39 -21.95
C HIS A 364 -11.33 -13.99 -23.34
N ILE A 365 -11.53 -15.30 -23.42
CA ILE A 365 -11.91 -16.02 -24.66
C ILE A 365 -13.40 -15.82 -24.97
N THR A 366 -14.28 -15.78 -23.96
CA THR A 366 -15.71 -15.55 -24.19
C THR A 366 -16.04 -14.09 -24.50
N LYS A 367 -15.22 -13.13 -24.05
CA LYS A 367 -15.39 -11.71 -24.39
C LYS A 367 -15.12 -11.39 -25.87
N SER A 368 -14.34 -12.23 -26.56
CA SER A 368 -14.07 -12.09 -28.01
C SER A 368 -15.10 -12.80 -28.89
N ALA A 369 -15.95 -13.68 -28.34
CA ALA A 369 -17.08 -14.28 -29.03
C ALA A 369 -18.35 -13.49 -28.67
N GLN A 370 -18.92 -12.71 -29.60
CA GLN A 370 -20.07 -11.82 -29.34
C GLN A 370 -21.40 -12.53 -28.97
N THR A 371 -21.39 -13.83 -28.69
CA THR A 371 -22.53 -14.58 -28.13
C THR A 371 -22.05 -15.63 -27.14
N PHE A 372 -22.74 -15.73 -26.00
CA PHE A 372 -22.54 -16.82 -25.05
C PHE A 372 -23.03 -18.13 -25.69
N PRO A 373 -22.24 -19.22 -25.66
CA PRO A 373 -22.73 -20.51 -26.10
C PRO A 373 -23.78 -21.03 -25.11
N ASP A 374 -24.81 -21.68 -25.66
CA ASP A 374 -25.82 -22.44 -24.90
C ASP A 374 -25.13 -23.33 -23.83
N PRO A 375 -25.60 -23.33 -22.56
CA PRO A 375 -25.03 -24.17 -21.50
C PRO A 375 -24.87 -25.66 -21.88
N ALA A 376 -25.67 -26.19 -22.81
CA ALA A 376 -25.49 -27.54 -23.34
C ALA A 376 -24.15 -27.74 -24.09
N ASN A 377 -23.59 -26.68 -24.68
CA ASN A 377 -22.30 -26.72 -25.41
C ASN A 377 -21.08 -26.59 -24.49
N LEU A 378 -21.24 -26.08 -23.26
CA LEU A 378 -20.15 -25.98 -22.28
C LEU A 378 -19.80 -27.34 -21.66
N ALA A 379 -20.73 -28.29 -21.64
CA ALA A 379 -20.49 -29.67 -21.20
C ALA A 379 -19.61 -30.47 -22.17
N ALA A 380 -19.47 -30.04 -23.43
CA ALA A 380 -18.69 -30.73 -24.46
C ALA A 380 -17.19 -30.34 -24.46
N VAL A 381 -16.77 -29.37 -23.65
CA VAL A 381 -15.36 -28.94 -23.55
C VAL A 381 -14.62 -29.83 -22.53
N PRO A 382 -13.65 -30.68 -22.94
CA PRO A 382 -13.13 -31.77 -22.10
C PRO A 382 -12.45 -31.35 -20.80
N ARG A 383 -12.08 -30.07 -20.66
CA ARG A 383 -11.42 -29.51 -19.46
C ARG A 383 -12.35 -28.71 -18.54
N LEU A 384 -13.57 -28.40 -18.97
CA LEU A 384 -14.60 -27.71 -18.16
C LEU A 384 -15.61 -28.69 -17.55
N GLY A 385 -15.83 -29.85 -18.20
CA GLY A 385 -16.72 -30.89 -17.67
C GLY A 385 -16.38 -31.31 -16.24
N ASN A 386 -15.09 -31.45 -15.90
CA ASN A 386 -14.65 -31.88 -14.57
C ASN A 386 -14.92 -30.85 -13.45
N VAL A 387 -15.14 -29.58 -13.77
CA VAL A 387 -15.47 -28.55 -12.77
C VAL A 387 -16.97 -28.52 -12.49
N ILE A 388 -17.80 -28.84 -13.49
CA ILE A 388 -19.26 -28.84 -13.36
C ILE A 388 -19.76 -30.11 -12.64
N THR A 389 -19.12 -31.27 -12.87
CA THR A 389 -19.50 -32.54 -12.21
C THR A 389 -19.20 -32.57 -10.70
N ILE A 390 -18.43 -31.62 -10.17
CA ILE A 390 -18.16 -31.53 -8.71
C ILE A 390 -19.25 -30.70 -7.98
N MET A 391 -20.15 -30.02 -8.70
CA MET A 391 -21.14 -29.10 -8.13
C MET A 391 -22.61 -29.42 -8.47
N THR A 392 -22.88 -30.58 -9.06
CA THR A 392 -24.19 -31.26 -9.07
C THR A 392 -24.09 -32.51 -8.22
#